data_AF-A0A1G0WF59-F1
#
_entry.id   AF-A0A1G0WF59-F1
#
_cell.length_a   1.000
_cell.length_b   1.000
_cell.length_c   1.000
_cell.angle_alpha   90.00
_cell.angle_beta   90.00
_cell.angle_gamma   90.00
#
_symmetry.space_group_name_H-M   'P 1'
#
loop_
_entity.id
_entity.type
_entity.pdbx_description
1 polymer ?
#
loop_
_entity_poly.entity_id
_entity_poly.type
_entity_poly.pdbx_seq_one_letter_code
_entity_poly.pdbx_strand_id
1 'polypeptide(L)'
;MNFQNFEVTPLGNAQLTITPENILRVSNIGNSGIDGVMVNVIGHDTHEVHFNEITSVPQGGVMRVSTVGTNSIHQSATISEKIIWYDPSTNLVNYGFNIYLVPAQYTLFGTLNGNIVFEFQKQNPVFTTMPTAWWLIVGAIAAVVTAAVAVYNALKTTHKTVTEYLPDAQGNLTISKVVVTEDPQPFEIIVDGQTYLVDNWGITYTMNVVSPDDAYLLNHNTAVQITGYNLNSIEITSIV
;
A
#
# COMPACT_ATOMS: atom_id res chain seq x y z
N MET A 1 -3.20 -14.86 16.26
CA MET A 1 -2.40 -14.47 17.45
C MET A 1 -2.59 -12.98 17.69
N ASN A 2 -2.24 -12.43 18.86
CA ASN A 2 -2.40 -11.00 19.13
C ASN A 2 -1.06 -10.27 19.08
N PHE A 3 -1.01 -9.13 18.41
CA PHE A 3 0.14 -8.23 18.35
C PHE A 3 -0.34 -6.79 18.51
N GLN A 4 0.11 -6.10 19.58
CA GLN A 4 -0.25 -4.70 19.88
C GLN A 4 -1.76 -4.39 19.84
N ASN A 5 -2.57 -5.30 20.39
CA ASN A 5 -4.05 -5.26 20.40
C ASN A 5 -4.75 -5.59 19.07
N PHE A 6 -4.00 -5.91 18.02
CA PHE A 6 -4.56 -6.39 16.76
C PHE A 6 -4.50 -7.92 16.69
N GLU A 7 -5.58 -8.53 16.21
CA GLU A 7 -5.56 -9.94 15.82
C GLU A 7 -4.83 -10.07 14.48
N VAL A 8 -3.79 -10.90 14.44
CA VAL A 8 -3.02 -11.19 13.24
C VAL A 8 -3.06 -12.68 12.91
N THR A 9 -3.25 -12.99 11.62
CA THR A 9 -3.42 -14.35 11.10
C THR A 9 -2.44 -14.61 9.96
N PRO A 10 -1.73 -15.75 9.93
CA PRO A 10 -0.86 -16.09 8.81
C PRO A 10 -1.69 -16.28 7.53
N LEU A 11 -1.13 -15.87 6.40
CA LEU A 11 -1.66 -16.15 5.07
C LEU A 11 -0.78 -17.20 4.37
N GLY A 12 -1.42 -18.11 3.64
CA GLY A 12 -0.72 -19.20 2.95
C GLY A 12 0.04 -20.10 3.92
N ASN A 13 1.31 -20.33 3.63
CA ASN A 13 2.22 -21.14 4.45
C ASN A 13 3.07 -20.30 5.42
N ALA A 14 2.81 -18.99 5.52
CA ALA A 14 3.61 -18.12 6.36
C ALA A 14 3.53 -18.51 7.83
N GLN A 15 4.62 -18.26 8.55
CA GLN A 15 4.72 -18.50 9.99
C GLN A 15 4.91 -17.17 10.71
N LEU A 16 4.14 -16.96 11.78
CA LEU A 16 4.19 -15.75 12.59
C LEU A 16 4.89 -16.03 13.91
N THR A 17 5.85 -15.18 14.27
CA THR A 17 6.49 -15.19 15.60
C THR A 17 6.61 -13.76 16.12
N ILE A 18 6.57 -13.59 17.45
CA ILE A 18 6.91 -12.31 18.09
C ILE A 18 8.31 -12.45 18.68
N THR A 19 9.22 -11.58 18.29
CA THR A 19 10.59 -11.55 18.84
C THR A 19 10.60 -10.98 20.27
N PRO A 20 11.68 -11.20 21.06
CA PRO A 20 11.82 -10.59 22.38
C PRO A 20 11.73 -9.05 22.39
N GLU A 21 12.07 -8.41 21.27
CA GLU A 21 12.00 -6.97 21.05
C GLU A 21 10.59 -6.47 20.69
N ASN A 22 9.57 -7.34 20.76
CA ASN A 22 8.18 -7.06 20.41
C ASN A 22 8.00 -6.69 18.93
N ILE A 23 8.72 -7.38 18.03
CA ILE A 23 8.55 -7.28 16.57
C ILE A 23 7.78 -8.51 16.09
N LEU A 24 6.75 -8.31 15.26
CA LEU A 24 6.04 -9.39 14.58
C LEU A 24 6.83 -9.79 13.33
N ARG A 25 7.42 -10.98 13.36
CA ARG A 25 8.14 -11.56 12.23
C ARG A 25 7.25 -12.53 11.47
N VAL A 26 7.09 -12.25 10.18
CA VAL A 26 6.40 -13.08 9.19
C VAL A 26 7.46 -13.79 8.36
N SER A 27 7.47 -15.12 8.38
CA SER A 27 8.50 -15.94 7.73
C SER A 27 7.87 -17.04 6.87
N ASN A 28 8.71 -17.81 6.16
CA ASN A 28 8.27 -18.84 5.21
C ASN A 28 7.41 -18.27 4.05
N ILE A 29 7.84 -17.13 3.51
CA ILE A 29 7.17 -16.48 2.38
C ILE A 29 7.71 -17.08 1.08
N GLY A 30 6.88 -17.86 0.40
CA GLY A 30 7.25 -18.55 -0.82
C GLY A 30 7.12 -17.71 -2.09
N ASN A 31 7.20 -18.39 -3.22
CA ASN A 31 7.03 -17.79 -4.56
C ASN A 31 5.56 -17.82 -5.02
N SER A 32 4.62 -18.04 -4.10
CA SER A 32 3.19 -18.04 -4.42
C SER A 32 2.64 -16.61 -4.56
N GLY A 33 3.28 -15.65 -3.90
CA GLY A 33 2.79 -14.29 -3.74
C GLY A 33 1.69 -14.14 -2.67
N ILE A 34 1.09 -15.22 -2.17
CA ILE A 34 -0.02 -15.16 -1.21
C ILE A 34 0.44 -15.36 0.24
N ASP A 35 1.68 -15.80 0.44
CA ASP A 35 2.25 -16.03 1.77
C ASP A 35 2.48 -14.68 2.47
N GLY A 36 2.05 -14.55 3.72
CA GLY A 36 2.14 -13.29 4.44
C GLY A 36 1.35 -13.25 5.75
N VAL A 37 0.81 -12.09 6.06
CA VAL A 37 0.01 -11.85 7.26
C VAL A 37 -1.23 -11.01 6.94
N MET A 38 -2.33 -11.33 7.62
CA MET A 38 -3.53 -10.51 7.66
C MET A 38 -3.67 -9.90 9.05
N VAL A 39 -3.82 -8.59 9.12
CA VAL A 39 -4.10 -7.82 10.32
C VAL A 39 -5.59 -7.47 10.32
N ASN A 40 -6.32 -7.89 11.35
CA ASN A 40 -7.72 -7.52 11.54
C ASN A 40 -7.79 -6.07 12.05
N VAL A 41 -8.40 -5.17 11.26
CA VAL A 41 -8.56 -3.75 11.60
C VAL A 41 -10.02 -3.36 11.79
N ILE A 42 -10.92 -4.32 12.01
CA ILE A 42 -12.33 -4.05 12.27
C ILE A 42 -12.46 -3.12 13.49
N GLY A 43 -13.19 -2.01 13.31
CA GLY A 43 -13.34 -0.98 14.35
C GLY A 43 -12.24 0.09 14.37
N HIS A 44 -11.29 0.03 13.44
CA HIS A 44 -10.19 1.00 13.29
C HIS A 44 -10.27 1.70 11.92
N ASP A 45 -11.03 2.79 11.83
CA ASP A 45 -11.20 3.56 10.58
C ASP A 45 -9.87 4.17 10.09
N THR A 46 -8.99 4.54 11.01
CA THR A 46 -7.60 4.91 10.76
C THR A 46 -6.70 3.88 11.41
N HIS A 47 -5.70 3.40 10.67
CA HIS A 47 -4.66 2.53 11.20
C HIS A 47 -3.33 2.84 10.51
N GLU A 48 -2.24 2.59 11.23
CA GLU A 48 -0.88 2.68 10.71
C GLU A 48 -0.13 1.39 11.02
N VAL A 49 0.42 0.77 9.98
CA VAL A 49 1.29 -0.41 10.09
C VAL A 49 2.72 0.04 9.84
N HIS A 50 3.61 -0.16 10.80
CA HIS A 50 5.03 0.18 10.67
C HIS A 50 5.85 -1.08 10.45
N PHE A 51 6.70 -1.04 9.43
CA PHE A 51 7.61 -2.11 9.09
C PHE A 51 8.99 -1.82 9.66
N ASN A 52 9.70 -2.87 10.10
CA ASN A 52 11.15 -2.78 10.19
C ASN A 52 11.71 -2.71 8.77
N GLU A 53 12.96 -2.25 8.63
CA GLU A 53 13.72 -2.26 7.37
C GLU A 53 13.24 -3.39 6.47
N ILE A 54 12.76 -3.11 5.26
CA ILE A 54 12.35 -4.15 4.32
C ILE A 54 13.65 -4.83 3.87
N THR A 55 14.20 -5.66 4.75
CA THR A 55 15.56 -6.13 4.73
C THR A 55 15.60 -7.17 3.64
N SER A 56 16.17 -6.76 2.51
CA SER A 56 16.25 -7.51 1.26
C SER A 56 14.87 -7.90 0.71
N VAL A 57 14.26 -7.02 -0.07
CA VAL A 57 13.58 -7.54 -1.26
C VAL A 57 14.70 -8.14 -2.11
N PRO A 58 14.90 -9.47 -2.13
CA PRO A 58 15.96 -10.05 -2.94
C PRO A 58 15.68 -9.74 -4.41
N GLN A 59 16.63 -10.04 -5.30
CA GLN A 59 16.41 -9.83 -6.74
C GLN A 59 15.11 -10.53 -7.18
N GLY A 60 14.17 -9.74 -7.72
CA GLY A 60 12.85 -10.22 -8.13
C GLY A 60 11.84 -10.46 -6.99
N GLY A 61 12.13 -10.01 -5.77
CA GLY A 61 11.17 -9.99 -4.67
C GLY A 61 10.10 -8.93 -4.86
N VAL A 62 8.91 -9.20 -4.32
CA VAL A 62 7.76 -8.28 -4.35
C VAL A 62 7.06 -8.32 -3.01
N MET A 63 6.78 -7.16 -2.43
CA MET A 63 5.89 -7.01 -1.28
C MET A 63 4.60 -6.33 -1.74
N ARG A 64 3.46 -6.82 -1.26
CA ARG A 64 2.14 -6.24 -1.49
C ARG A 64 1.49 -5.89 -0.18
N VAL A 65 0.98 -4.67 -0.09
CA VAL A 65 0.21 -4.18 1.05
C VAL A 65 -1.16 -3.81 0.53
N SER A 66 -2.17 -4.56 0.95
CA SER A 66 -3.56 -4.40 0.50
C SER A 66 -4.47 -4.07 1.67
N THR A 67 -5.30 -3.03 1.52
CA THR A 67 -6.41 -2.77 2.45
C THR A 67 -7.66 -3.47 1.91
N VAL A 68 -8.31 -4.25 2.76
CA VAL A 68 -9.55 -4.96 2.47
C VAL A 68 -10.67 -4.32 3.25
N GLY A 69 -11.78 -4.04 2.57
CA GLY A 69 -13.02 -3.64 3.21
C GLY A 69 -14.12 -4.65 3.03
N THR A 70 -15.25 -4.39 3.69
CA THR A 70 -16.51 -5.13 3.47
C THR A 70 -17.63 -4.20 3.10
N ASN A 71 -18.49 -4.65 2.20
CA ASN A 71 -19.68 -3.92 1.80
C ASN A 71 -20.89 -4.20 2.71
N SER A 72 -22.03 -3.55 2.44
CA SER A 72 -23.27 -3.69 3.22
C SER A 72 -23.89 -5.09 3.18
N ILE A 73 -23.48 -5.93 2.23
CA ILE A 73 -23.91 -7.33 2.09
C ILE A 73 -22.82 -8.34 2.50
N HIS A 74 -21.83 -7.90 3.28
CA HIS A 74 -20.73 -8.71 3.83
C HIS A 74 -19.80 -9.36 2.81
N GLN A 75 -19.69 -8.81 1.61
CA GLN A 75 -18.66 -9.21 0.66
C GLN A 75 -17.38 -8.40 0.92
N SER A 76 -16.24 -9.08 0.88
CA SER A 76 -14.93 -8.47 1.03
C SER A 76 -14.33 -8.12 -0.33
N ALA A 77 -13.72 -6.94 -0.44
CA ALA A 77 -12.95 -6.55 -1.61
C ALA A 77 -11.74 -5.67 -1.22
N THR A 78 -10.71 -5.71 -2.05
CA THR A 78 -9.54 -4.85 -1.91
C THR A 78 -9.91 -3.41 -2.28
N ILE A 79 -9.67 -2.47 -1.36
CA ILE A 79 -9.91 -1.03 -1.54
C ILE A 79 -8.67 -0.38 -2.17
N SER A 80 -7.50 -0.74 -1.67
CA SER A 80 -6.22 -0.20 -2.11
C SER A 80 -5.18 -1.30 -2.11
N GLU A 81 -4.25 -1.24 -3.05
CA GLU A 81 -3.10 -2.14 -3.10
C GLU A 81 -1.87 -1.33 -3.51
N LYS A 82 -0.86 -1.39 -2.66
CA LYS A 82 0.50 -0.92 -2.92
C LYS A 82 1.40 -2.11 -3.18
N ILE A 83 2.26 -1.98 -4.19
CA ILE A 83 3.22 -2.99 -4.62
C ILE A 83 4.61 -2.37 -4.51
N ILE A 84 5.54 -3.08 -3.88
CA ILE A 84 6.93 -2.67 -3.70
C ILE A 84 7.80 -3.77 -4.29
N TRP A 85 8.70 -3.45 -5.22
CA TRP A 85 9.55 -4.47 -5.86
C TRP A 85 10.94 -3.93 -6.19
N TYR A 86 11.91 -4.83 -6.15
CA TYR A 86 13.28 -4.55 -6.57
C TYR A 86 13.44 -4.80 -8.07
N ASP A 87 13.90 -3.78 -8.80
CA ASP A 87 14.27 -3.91 -10.20
C ASP A 87 15.80 -4.13 -10.33
N PRO A 88 16.25 -5.33 -10.72
CA PRO A 88 17.67 -5.63 -10.87
C PRO A 88 18.34 -4.87 -12.02
N SER A 89 17.57 -4.40 -13.01
CA SER A 89 18.14 -3.72 -14.18
C SER A 89 18.59 -2.28 -13.88
N THR A 90 17.88 -1.62 -12.96
CA THR A 90 18.16 -0.26 -12.51
C THR A 90 18.82 -0.22 -11.14
N ASN A 91 18.81 -1.33 -10.41
CA ASN A 91 19.21 -1.41 -8.99
C ASN A 91 18.44 -0.39 -8.15
N LEU A 92 17.14 -0.27 -8.41
CA LEU A 92 16.20 0.58 -7.71
C LEU A 92 15.09 -0.25 -7.09
N VAL A 93 14.56 0.23 -5.97
CA VAL A 93 13.29 -0.25 -5.45
C VAL A 93 12.20 0.68 -5.95
N ASN A 94 11.18 0.07 -6.52
CA ASN A 94 10.06 0.76 -7.10
C ASN A 94 8.83 0.55 -6.23
N TYR A 95 7.99 1.56 -6.21
CA TYR A 95 6.74 1.60 -5.48
C TYR A 95 5.63 1.90 -6.47
N GLY A 96 4.55 1.15 -6.34
CA GLY A 96 3.45 1.16 -7.28
C GLY A 96 2.10 1.02 -6.59
N PHE A 97 1.06 1.53 -7.24
CA PHE A 97 -0.32 1.31 -6.83
C PHE A 97 -1.06 0.54 -7.91
N ASN A 98 -1.94 -0.37 -7.51
CA ASN A 98 -2.75 -1.13 -8.44
C ASN A 98 -3.68 -0.19 -9.22
N ILE A 99 -3.47 -0.15 -10.54
CA ILE A 99 -4.16 0.75 -11.46
C ILE A 99 -5.68 0.54 -11.52
N TYR A 100 -6.17 -0.65 -11.21
CA TYR A 100 -7.60 -0.94 -11.23
C TYR A 100 -8.31 -0.49 -9.95
N LEU A 101 -7.53 -0.13 -8.92
CA LEU A 101 -8.01 0.38 -7.63
C LEU A 101 -7.78 1.89 -7.48
N VAL A 102 -7.29 2.56 -8.52
CA VAL A 102 -7.07 4.00 -8.57
C VAL A 102 -8.01 4.60 -9.63
N PRO A 103 -8.73 5.70 -9.36
CA PRO A 103 -9.63 6.31 -10.34
C PRO A 103 -8.88 6.96 -11.51
N ALA A 104 -9.64 7.47 -12.49
CA ALA A 104 -9.10 8.08 -13.72
C ALA A 104 -8.13 9.25 -13.46
N GLN A 105 -8.32 9.98 -12.37
CA GLN A 105 -7.46 11.08 -11.94
C GLN A 105 -7.04 10.87 -10.48
N TYR A 106 -5.77 11.11 -10.20
CA TYR A 106 -5.22 11.06 -8.85
C TYR A 106 -4.05 12.04 -8.73
N THR A 107 -3.77 12.45 -7.50
CA THR A 107 -2.63 13.28 -7.16
C THR A 107 -1.51 12.40 -6.64
N LEU A 108 -0.29 12.54 -7.16
CA LEU A 108 0.93 12.02 -6.55
C LEU A 108 1.60 13.17 -5.78
N PHE A 109 1.95 12.96 -4.52
CA PHE A 109 2.52 14.02 -3.68
C PHE A 109 3.73 13.52 -2.89
N GLY A 110 4.56 14.47 -2.45
CA GLY A 110 5.66 14.24 -1.52
C GLY A 110 5.83 15.44 -0.59
N THR A 111 6.14 15.19 0.67
CA THR A 111 6.37 16.19 1.71
C THR A 111 7.75 16.05 2.32
N LEU A 112 8.24 17.15 2.89
CA LEU A 112 9.43 17.19 3.74
C LEU A 112 9.18 18.18 4.88
N ASN A 113 9.32 17.71 6.11
CA ASN A 113 9.02 18.46 7.33
C ASN A 113 7.60 19.07 7.30
N GLY A 114 6.62 18.30 6.80
CA GLY A 114 5.23 18.73 6.65
C GLY A 114 4.93 19.71 5.50
N ASN A 115 5.93 20.11 4.72
CA ASN A 115 5.73 20.97 3.54
C ASN A 115 5.71 20.14 2.26
N ILE A 116 4.81 20.46 1.33
CA ILE A 116 4.75 19.82 0.02
C ILE A 116 6.00 20.18 -0.78
N VAL A 117 6.77 19.18 -1.21
CA VAL A 117 7.95 19.30 -2.07
C VAL A 117 7.56 19.12 -3.54
N PHE A 118 6.61 18.22 -3.81
CA PHE A 118 5.99 18.09 -5.12
C PHE A 118 4.54 17.64 -4.99
N GLU A 119 3.74 18.03 -5.98
CA GLU A 119 2.36 17.62 -6.14
C GLU A 119 2.02 17.59 -7.63
N PHE A 120 1.70 16.40 -8.15
CA PHE A 120 1.40 16.20 -9.55
C PHE A 120 0.03 15.59 -9.73
N GLN A 121 -0.81 16.24 -10.54
CA GLN A 121 -2.01 15.61 -11.07
C GLN A 121 -1.61 14.61 -12.14
N LYS A 122 -2.08 13.37 -11.99
CA LYS A 122 -1.79 12.25 -12.87
C LYS A 122 -3.09 11.68 -13.41
N GLN A 123 -3.00 11.19 -14.65
CA GLN A 123 -4.07 10.42 -15.26
C GLN A 123 -3.71 8.95 -15.19
N ASN A 124 -4.66 8.14 -14.76
CA ASN A 124 -4.49 6.71 -14.71
C ASN A 124 -4.47 6.13 -16.14
N PRO A 125 -3.40 5.41 -16.54
CA PRO A 125 -3.25 4.94 -17.92
C PRO A 125 -4.32 3.93 -18.40
N VAL A 126 -5.02 3.23 -17.49
CA VAL A 126 -6.16 2.37 -17.84
C VAL A 126 -7.28 3.15 -18.52
N PHE A 127 -7.39 4.45 -18.23
CA PHE A 127 -8.44 5.32 -18.76
C PHE A 127 -7.98 6.23 -19.90
N THR A 128 -6.71 6.19 -20.31
CA THR A 128 -6.16 7.12 -21.32
C THR A 128 -5.70 6.45 -22.62
N THR A 129 -5.06 5.27 -22.57
CA THR A 129 -4.67 4.48 -23.75
C THR A 129 -4.24 3.08 -23.29
N MET A 130 -4.90 2.01 -23.76
CA MET A 130 -4.51 0.63 -23.45
C MET A 130 -3.08 0.33 -23.96
N PRO A 131 -2.13 -0.07 -23.11
CA PRO A 131 -0.91 -0.71 -23.57
C PRO A 131 -1.26 -2.11 -24.10
N THR A 132 -0.86 -2.43 -25.33
CA THR A 132 -1.08 -3.71 -26.01
C THR A 132 -0.28 -4.91 -25.44
N ALA A 133 0.19 -4.84 -24.19
CA ALA A 133 0.98 -5.88 -23.55
C ALA A 133 0.22 -6.51 -22.37
N TRP A 134 -0.59 -7.50 -22.68
CA TRP A 134 -1.51 -8.25 -21.81
C TRP A 134 -0.85 -9.30 -20.88
N TRP A 135 0.48 -9.32 -20.77
CA TRP A 135 1.22 -10.44 -20.13
C TRP A 135 2.02 -10.08 -18.87
N LEU A 136 1.77 -8.93 -18.23
CA LEU A 136 2.28 -8.65 -16.88
C LEU A 136 1.16 -8.81 -15.85
N ILE A 137 1.06 -10.00 -15.29
CA ILE A 137 0.37 -10.28 -14.00
C ILE A 137 1.27 -9.81 -12.82
N VAL A 138 2.10 -8.79 -13.08
CA VAL A 138 2.63 -7.88 -12.06
C VAL A 138 1.78 -6.64 -12.25
N GLY A 139 0.81 -6.45 -11.34
CA GLY A 139 -0.32 -5.54 -11.50
C GLY A 139 0.05 -4.22 -12.16
N ALA A 140 -0.71 -3.83 -13.19
CA ALA A 140 -0.48 -2.57 -13.87
C ALA A 140 -0.43 -1.41 -12.84
N ILE A 141 0.60 -0.58 -12.95
CA ILE A 141 1.02 0.32 -11.88
C ILE A 141 0.58 1.74 -12.26
N ALA A 142 -0.26 2.37 -11.44
CA ALA A 142 -0.76 3.72 -11.72
C ALA A 142 0.37 4.76 -11.64
N ALA A 143 1.19 4.72 -10.60
CA ALA A 143 2.31 5.63 -10.39
C ALA A 143 3.53 4.85 -9.93
N VAL A 144 4.69 5.11 -10.55
CA VAL A 144 5.97 4.56 -10.11
C VAL A 144 6.76 5.66 -9.42
N VAL A 145 7.06 5.46 -8.14
CA VAL A 145 8.10 6.21 -7.41
C VAL A 145 9.27 5.25 -7.21
N THR A 146 10.51 5.71 -7.39
CA THR A 146 11.68 4.83 -7.25
C THR A 146 12.69 5.39 -6.26
N ALA A 147 13.26 4.54 -5.41
CA ALA A 147 14.35 4.87 -4.50
C ALA A 147 15.58 3.99 -4.77
N ALA A 148 16.77 4.53 -4.51
CA ALA A 148 18.00 3.73 -4.60
C ALA A 148 18.02 2.63 -3.52
N VAL A 149 18.62 1.48 -3.82
CA VAL A 149 18.61 0.30 -2.91
C VAL A 149 19.32 0.55 -1.59
N ALA A 150 20.38 1.35 -1.59
CA ALA A 150 21.08 1.75 -0.37
C ALA A 150 20.20 2.64 0.52
N VAL A 151 19.37 3.49 -0.09
CA VAL A 151 18.36 4.30 0.60
C VAL A 151 17.27 3.37 1.14
N TYR A 152 16.76 2.46 0.32
CA TYR A 152 15.74 1.49 0.69
C TYR A 152 16.09 0.61 1.90
N ASN A 153 17.32 0.10 1.96
CA ASN A 153 17.77 -0.72 3.09
C ASN A 153 17.83 0.07 4.41
N ALA A 154 17.82 1.39 4.35
CA ALA A 154 17.78 2.28 5.52
C ALA A 154 16.35 2.77 5.86
N LEU A 155 15.35 2.52 5.00
CA LEU A 155 13.99 3.00 5.20
C LEU A 155 13.24 2.17 6.24
N LYS A 156 12.58 2.88 7.15
CA LYS A 156 11.55 2.31 8.01
C LYS A 156 10.21 2.75 7.46
N THR A 157 9.63 1.92 6.59
CA THR A 157 8.34 2.24 5.98
C THR A 157 7.23 2.21 7.03
N THR A 158 6.65 3.37 7.31
CA THR A 158 5.27 3.47 7.80
C THR A 158 4.33 3.21 6.62
N HIS A 159 3.23 2.50 6.85
CA HIS A 159 2.09 2.43 5.95
C HIS A 159 0.86 2.87 6.71
N LYS A 160 0.47 4.11 6.45
CA LYS A 160 -0.79 4.67 6.90
C LYS A 160 -1.79 4.56 5.77
N THR A 161 -3.01 4.11 6.05
CA THR A 161 -4.14 4.28 5.15
C THR A 161 -5.20 5.10 5.88
N VAL A 162 -5.50 6.29 5.34
CA VAL A 162 -6.64 7.09 5.78
C VAL A 162 -7.77 6.87 4.77
N THR A 163 -9.00 6.71 5.20
CA THR A 163 -10.16 6.67 4.32
C THR A 163 -11.24 7.56 4.93
N GLU A 164 -11.61 8.65 4.26
CA GLU A 164 -12.68 9.53 4.72
C GLU A 164 -13.95 9.31 3.91
N TYR A 165 -15.05 9.04 4.60
CA TYR A 165 -16.38 8.91 4.00
C TYR A 165 -17.12 10.24 4.17
N LEU A 166 -17.34 10.95 3.07
CA LEU A 166 -18.04 12.23 3.07
C LEU A 166 -19.34 12.11 2.29
N PRO A 167 -20.52 12.39 2.88
CA PRO A 167 -21.74 12.53 2.11
C PRO A 167 -21.67 13.80 1.25
N ASP A 168 -22.03 13.70 -0.03
CA ASP A 168 -22.20 14.85 -0.91
C ASP A 168 -23.54 15.58 -0.63
N ALA A 169 -23.76 16.71 -1.32
CA ALA A 169 -24.97 17.53 -1.14
C ALA A 169 -26.28 16.80 -1.56
N GLN A 170 -26.18 15.66 -2.23
CA GLN A 170 -27.27 14.80 -2.67
C GLN A 170 -27.43 13.55 -1.79
N GLY A 171 -26.57 13.37 -0.78
CA GLY A 171 -26.56 12.22 0.11
C GLY A 171 -25.80 11.00 -0.41
N ASN A 172 -25.06 11.12 -1.53
CA ASN A 172 -24.19 10.05 -2.02
C ASN A 172 -22.89 10.02 -1.20
N LEU A 173 -22.34 8.82 -0.99
CA LEU A 173 -21.04 8.68 -0.35
C LEU A 173 -19.92 9.01 -1.35
N THR A 174 -19.15 10.04 -1.01
CA THR A 174 -17.87 10.35 -1.64
C THR A 174 -16.77 9.79 -0.76
N ILE A 175 -15.98 8.84 -1.27
CA ILE A 175 -14.74 8.42 -0.60
C ILE A 175 -13.69 9.45 -0.98
N SER A 176 -13.37 10.32 -0.04
CA SER A 176 -12.31 11.29 -0.23
C SER A 176 -11.08 10.78 0.48
N LYS A 177 -10.00 10.64 -0.28
CA LYS A 177 -8.63 10.54 0.22
C LYS A 177 -8.27 9.19 0.85
N VAL A 178 -7.73 8.31 0.01
CA VAL A 178 -6.76 7.29 0.43
C VAL A 178 -5.38 7.94 0.45
N VAL A 179 -4.85 8.25 1.64
CA VAL A 179 -3.43 8.63 1.78
C VAL A 179 -2.66 7.39 2.13
N VAL A 180 -1.63 7.09 1.34
CA VAL A 180 -0.55 6.21 1.77
C VAL A 180 0.64 7.07 2.12
N THR A 181 1.09 7.05 3.36
CA THR A 181 2.29 7.76 3.81
C THR A 181 3.44 6.79 4.03
N GLU A 182 4.66 7.17 3.68
CA GLU A 182 5.88 6.37 3.86
C GLU A 182 7.02 7.13 4.56
N ASP A 183 7.56 6.50 5.61
CA ASP A 183 8.71 6.91 6.45
C ASP A 183 8.50 8.20 7.29
N PRO A 184 9.21 8.37 8.43
CA PRO A 184 9.43 9.68 9.06
C PRO A 184 10.84 10.26 8.82
N GLN A 185 11.77 9.52 8.20
CA GLN A 185 13.12 10.00 7.89
C GLN A 185 13.22 10.49 6.45
N PRO A 186 13.89 11.64 6.18
CA PRO A 186 14.09 12.12 4.81
C PRO A 186 14.90 11.16 3.93
N PHE A 187 14.44 10.94 2.70
CA PHE A 187 15.09 10.10 1.70
C PHE A 187 14.85 10.58 0.27
N GLU A 188 15.73 10.18 -0.64
CA GLU A 188 15.63 10.55 -2.05
C GLU A 188 14.72 9.58 -2.82
N ILE A 189 13.75 10.15 -3.53
CA ILE A 189 12.92 9.44 -4.50
C ILE A 189 13.01 10.09 -5.87
N ILE A 190 12.80 9.30 -6.93
CA ILE A 190 12.76 9.76 -8.31
C ILE A 190 11.31 9.68 -8.80
N VAL A 191 10.82 10.81 -9.33
CA VAL A 191 9.50 10.96 -9.92
C VAL A 191 9.67 11.62 -11.28
N ASP A 192 9.20 10.98 -12.35
CA ASP A 192 9.35 11.43 -13.74
C ASP A 192 10.79 11.83 -14.12
N GLY A 193 11.79 11.13 -13.57
CA GLY A 193 13.21 11.41 -13.82
C GLY A 193 13.81 12.58 -13.04
N GLN A 194 13.05 13.20 -12.13
CA GLN A 194 13.53 14.22 -11.19
C GLN A 194 13.67 13.64 -9.79
N THR A 195 14.75 13.99 -9.10
CA THR A 195 15.00 13.55 -7.71
C THR A 195 14.41 14.55 -6.72
N TYR A 196 13.71 14.04 -5.72
CA TYR A 196 13.12 14.80 -4.62
C TYR A 196 13.54 14.21 -3.28
N LEU A 197 13.88 15.07 -2.31
CA LEU A 197 14.07 14.67 -0.92
C LEU A 197 12.73 14.80 -0.19
N VAL A 198 12.22 13.70 0.36
CA VAL A 198 10.93 13.64 1.05
C VAL A 198 11.05 12.87 2.36
N ASP A 199 10.26 13.23 3.36
CA ASP A 199 10.02 12.37 4.52
C ASP A 199 8.72 11.57 4.40
N ASN A 200 7.82 11.93 3.47
CA ASN A 200 6.57 11.24 3.21
C ASN A 200 6.16 11.43 1.75
N TRP A 201 5.61 10.40 1.12
CA TRP A 201 5.05 10.47 -0.23
C TRP A 201 3.88 9.51 -0.36
N GLY A 202 3.03 9.75 -1.36
CA GLY A 202 1.87 8.90 -1.61
C GLY A 202 1.02 9.37 -2.77
N ILE A 203 -0.12 8.70 -2.94
CA ILE A 203 -1.19 9.19 -3.81
C ILE A 203 -2.37 9.68 -2.98
N THR A 204 -3.19 10.53 -3.57
CA THR A 204 -4.49 10.96 -3.05
C THR A 204 -5.47 11.00 -4.20
N TYR A 205 -6.68 10.51 -3.99
CA TYR A 205 -7.74 10.58 -4.98
C TYR A 205 -9.11 10.61 -4.30
N THR A 206 -10.11 11.03 -5.07
CA THR A 206 -11.51 11.03 -4.67
C THR A 206 -12.28 10.11 -5.62
N MET A 207 -13.14 9.27 -5.05
CA MET A 207 -14.02 8.39 -5.80
C MET A 207 -15.47 8.73 -5.49
N ASN A 208 -16.22 9.10 -6.53
CA ASN A 208 -17.65 9.34 -6.44
C ASN A 208 -18.40 8.03 -6.65
N VAL A 209 -19.24 7.63 -5.70
CA VAL A 209 -20.11 6.46 -5.86
C VAL A 209 -21.52 6.94 -6.13
N VAL A 210 -22.05 6.65 -7.33
CA VAL A 210 -23.19 7.38 -7.92
C VAL A 210 -24.53 6.66 -7.68
N SER A 211 -24.57 5.49 -7.02
CA SER A 211 -25.84 4.82 -6.73
C SER A 211 -25.84 4.06 -5.38
N PRO A 212 -26.89 4.19 -4.56
CA PRO A 212 -27.10 3.34 -3.38
C PRO A 212 -27.45 1.87 -3.73
N ASP A 213 -27.78 1.56 -4.99
CA ASP A 213 -27.90 0.18 -5.47
C ASP A 213 -26.53 -0.47 -5.77
N ASP A 214 -25.44 0.30 -5.73
CA ASP A 214 -24.10 -0.27 -5.57
C ASP A 214 -23.95 -0.76 -4.12
N ALA A 215 -24.61 -1.88 -3.81
CA ALA A 215 -24.44 -2.65 -2.58
C ALA A 215 -22.98 -3.11 -2.33
N TYR A 216 -22.06 -2.74 -3.23
CA TYR A 216 -20.62 -2.91 -3.22
C TYR A 216 -19.84 -1.75 -2.57
N LEU A 217 -20.53 -0.75 -2.03
CA LEU A 217 -19.94 0.27 -1.17
C LEU A 217 -19.23 -0.39 0.02
N LEU A 218 -17.90 -0.41 0.00
CA LEU A 218 -17.06 -0.87 1.10
C LEU A 218 -17.24 0.14 2.24
N ASN A 219 -17.92 -0.27 3.30
CA ASN A 219 -18.36 0.62 4.38
C ASN A 219 -17.30 0.75 5.48
N HIS A 220 -16.46 -0.27 5.63
CA HIS A 220 -15.47 -0.34 6.70
C HIS A 220 -14.22 -1.07 6.23
N ASN A 221 -13.05 -0.57 6.66
CA ASN A 221 -11.82 -1.33 6.60
C ASN A 221 -11.92 -2.52 7.56
N THR A 222 -11.64 -3.72 7.05
CA THR A 222 -11.73 -4.95 7.84
C THR A 222 -10.40 -5.62 8.04
N ALA A 223 -9.50 -5.51 7.06
CA ALA A 223 -8.18 -6.10 7.19
C ALA A 223 -7.12 -5.33 6.40
N VAL A 224 -5.87 -5.46 6.85
CA VAL A 224 -4.68 -5.18 6.04
C VAL A 224 -4.00 -6.51 5.74
N GLN A 225 -3.79 -6.80 4.46
CA GLN A 225 -3.04 -7.97 4.01
C GLN A 225 -1.66 -7.53 3.57
N ILE A 226 -0.63 -8.11 4.15
CA ILE A 226 0.76 -7.88 3.77
C ILE A 226 1.32 -9.21 3.30
N THR A 227 1.55 -9.33 1.99
CA THR A 227 1.98 -10.57 1.35
C THR A 227 3.26 -10.35 0.57
N GLY A 228 3.98 -11.43 0.31
CA GLY A 228 5.23 -11.39 -0.41
C GLY A 228 5.36 -12.48 -1.47
N TYR A 229 6.17 -12.17 -2.48
CA TYR A 229 6.71 -13.13 -3.44
C TYR A 229 8.22 -13.07 -3.32
N ASN A 230 8.86 -14.23 -3.17
CA ASN A 230 10.32 -14.33 -3.08
C ASN A 230 10.87 -13.35 -2.04
N LEU A 231 10.35 -13.37 -0.81
CA LEU A 231 10.84 -12.58 0.32
C LEU A 231 11.32 -13.53 1.41
N ASN A 232 12.40 -13.21 2.12
CA ASN A 232 12.87 -14.05 3.22
C ASN A 232 11.93 -13.93 4.44
N SER A 233 11.62 -12.69 4.83
CA SER A 233 10.69 -12.37 5.91
C SER A 233 10.18 -10.94 5.78
N ILE A 234 9.07 -10.65 6.47
CA ILE A 234 8.57 -9.30 6.71
C ILE A 234 8.58 -9.08 8.23
N GLU A 235 9.03 -7.92 8.67
CA GLU A 235 9.04 -7.55 10.09
C GLU A 235 8.15 -6.34 10.32
N ILE A 236 7.18 -6.46 11.22
CA ILE A 236 6.24 -5.40 11.61
C ILE A 236 6.61 -4.96 13.02
N THR A 237 6.99 -3.69 13.17
CA THR A 237 7.48 -3.11 14.42
C THR A 237 6.34 -2.54 15.27
N SER A 238 5.30 -2.00 14.62
CA SER A 238 4.10 -1.56 15.32
C SER A 238 2.86 -1.52 14.44
N ILE A 239 1.70 -1.59 15.10
CA ILE A 239 0.38 -1.36 14.53
C ILE A 239 -0.37 -0.45 15.51
N VAL A 240 -0.85 0.69 15.02
CA VAL A 240 -1.59 1.70 15.81
C VAL A 240 -2.88 2.11 15.14
#